data_AF-A0A369R616-F1
#
_entry.id   AF-A0A369R616-F1
#
_cell.length_a   1.000
_cell.length_b   1.000
_cell.length_c   1.000
_cell.angle_alpha   90.00
_cell.angle_beta   90.00
_cell.angle_gamma   90.00
#
_symmetry.space_group_name_H-M   'P 1'
#
loop_
_entity.id
_entity.type
_entity.pdbx_description
1 polymer ?
#
loop_
_entity_poly.entity_id
_entity_poly.type
_entity_poly.pdbx_seq_one_letter_code
_entity_poly.pdbx_strand_id
1 'polypeptide(L)'
;MKDIPNLKDFDKRLRDEAAEEPSLEVPSEEPTKHTQIIAIYGKGGIGKSFTLANLSHMMAEQGKRVLLIGCDPKSDTTSLLFGGKACPTIIETSTAKKLAGEEVKIGDVCFKRGGVFAMELGGPEVGRGCGGRGIIHGFELLEKLGFHDWDFDYVLLDFLGDVVCGGFGLPIARDMAQKVIVVGSNDLQSLYVANNVCSAVQYFRKLGGNVGVAGMVINKDDGTGQAQAFAERVDIPVLASIPADDDLRRKSASYEIVGTDATQWGALFAELAENVAGAPPTHPTPLSQDDLIGLFDGKDTGADFVLEPATDEDMRGKNAKPKESLEVVYDDA
;
A
#
# COMPACT_ATOMS: atom_id res chain seq x y z
N MET A 1 19.58 -28.70 29.93
CA MET A 1 20.15 -27.47 29.35
C MET A 1 19.48 -27.28 28.01
N LYS A 2 18.67 -26.23 27.85
CA LYS A 2 18.01 -25.92 26.57
C LYS A 2 19.07 -25.39 25.62
N ASP A 3 19.21 -25.99 24.45
CA ASP A 3 20.11 -25.55 23.39
C ASP A 3 19.78 -24.11 23.02
N ILE A 4 20.73 -23.22 23.28
CA ILE A 4 20.68 -21.82 22.87
C ILE A 4 21.04 -21.81 21.39
N PRO A 5 20.18 -21.33 20.47
CA PRO A 5 20.50 -21.28 19.05
C PRO A 5 21.78 -20.46 18.82
N ASN A 6 22.75 -21.07 18.14
CA ASN A 6 24.04 -20.48 17.83
C ASN A 6 23.86 -19.27 16.89
N LEU A 7 24.30 -18.10 17.34
CA LEU A 7 24.18 -16.82 16.61
C LEU A 7 24.80 -16.87 15.20
N LYS A 8 25.80 -17.73 14.98
CA LYS A 8 26.49 -17.85 13.69
C LYS A 8 25.63 -18.50 12.61
N ASP A 9 24.75 -19.42 13.00
CA ASP A 9 23.87 -20.12 12.07
C ASP A 9 22.71 -19.21 11.62
N PHE A 10 22.37 -18.21 12.45
CA PHE A 10 21.39 -17.16 12.12
C PHE A 10 21.89 -16.20 11.04
N ASP A 11 23.16 -15.76 11.12
CA ASP A 11 23.76 -14.86 10.12
C ASP A 11 23.85 -15.55 8.74
N LYS A 12 24.21 -16.84 8.73
CA LYS A 12 24.25 -17.61 7.48
C LYS A 12 22.85 -17.73 6.86
N ARG A 13 21.84 -18.09 7.65
CA ARG A 13 20.46 -18.21 7.17
C ARG A 13 19.92 -16.88 6.60
N LEU A 14 20.18 -15.76 7.27
CA LEU A 14 19.76 -14.43 6.79
C LEU A 14 20.47 -14.02 5.49
N ARG A 15 21.71 -14.46 5.29
CA ARG A 15 22.45 -14.24 4.03
C ARG A 15 21.95 -15.13 2.91
N ASP A 16 21.65 -16.39 3.21
CA ASP A 16 21.09 -17.34 2.26
C ASP A 16 19.69 -16.85 1.81
N GLU A 17 18.83 -16.45 2.75
CA GLU A 17 17.52 -15.81 2.47
C GLU A 17 17.65 -14.48 1.70
N ALA A 18 18.73 -13.71 1.91
CA ALA A 18 18.98 -12.46 1.19
C ALA A 18 19.57 -12.68 -0.22
N ALA A 19 20.11 -13.86 -0.49
CA ALA A 19 20.75 -14.24 -1.76
C ALA A 19 19.82 -15.02 -2.70
N GLU A 20 18.66 -15.45 -2.23
CA GLU A 20 17.59 -15.97 -3.09
C GLU A 20 17.00 -14.81 -3.90
N GLU A 21 17.28 -14.80 -5.21
CA GLU A 21 16.61 -13.89 -6.15
C GLU A 21 15.13 -14.28 -6.25
N PRO A 22 14.19 -13.34 -6.06
CA PRO A 22 12.77 -13.63 -6.18
C PRO A 22 12.47 -14.16 -7.57
N SER A 23 11.76 -15.29 -7.69
CA SER A 23 11.32 -15.78 -8.98
C SER A 23 10.40 -14.74 -9.64
N LEU A 24 10.72 -14.40 -10.90
CA LEU A 24 9.96 -13.47 -11.73
C LEU A 24 8.88 -14.19 -12.56
N GLU A 25 8.77 -15.51 -12.42
CA GLU A 25 7.80 -16.32 -13.17
C GLU A 25 6.39 -16.11 -12.60
N VAL A 26 5.52 -15.55 -13.44
CA VAL A 26 4.08 -15.40 -13.17
C VAL A 26 3.36 -16.62 -13.75
N PRO A 27 2.48 -17.31 -12.98
CA PRO A 27 1.64 -18.38 -13.53
C PRO A 27 0.76 -17.86 -14.67
N SER A 28 0.79 -18.54 -15.83
CA SER A 28 0.21 -18.07 -17.09
C SER A 28 -1.15 -18.66 -17.44
N GLU A 29 -1.89 -19.23 -16.48
CA GLU A 29 -3.20 -19.83 -16.75
C GLU A 29 -4.32 -18.77 -16.78
N GLU A 30 -5.25 -18.88 -17.74
CA GLU A 30 -6.38 -17.94 -17.87
C GLU A 30 -7.40 -18.14 -16.72
N PRO A 31 -7.74 -17.08 -15.95
CA PRO A 31 -8.70 -17.19 -14.85
C PRO A 31 -10.11 -17.56 -15.33
N THR A 32 -10.74 -18.53 -14.67
CA THR A 32 -12.11 -19.00 -14.99
C THR A 32 -13.23 -18.04 -14.54
N LYS A 33 -12.87 -17.00 -13.79
CA LYS A 33 -13.62 -15.75 -13.52
C LYS A 33 -12.60 -14.61 -13.38
N HIS A 34 -12.93 -13.41 -13.86
CA HIS A 34 -12.07 -12.24 -13.70
C HIS A 34 -12.23 -11.60 -12.31
N THR A 35 -11.65 -12.23 -11.28
CA THR A 35 -11.45 -11.59 -9.97
C THR A 35 -10.79 -10.22 -10.15
N GLN A 36 -11.36 -9.17 -9.58
CA GLN A 36 -10.73 -7.85 -9.59
C GLN A 36 -9.83 -7.69 -8.36
N ILE A 37 -8.53 -7.79 -8.57
CA ILE A 37 -7.46 -7.48 -7.62
C ILE A 37 -7.14 -5.99 -7.72
N ILE A 38 -7.41 -5.26 -6.64
CA ILE A 38 -7.28 -3.81 -6.56
C ILE A 38 -6.28 -3.51 -5.46
N ALA A 39 -5.23 -2.76 -5.78
CA ALA A 39 -4.26 -2.30 -4.80
C ALA A 39 -4.60 -0.87 -4.34
N ILE A 40 -4.64 -0.65 -3.04
CA ILE A 40 -5.00 0.63 -2.43
C ILE A 40 -3.76 1.21 -1.77
N TYR A 41 -3.37 2.40 -2.18
CA TYR A 41 -2.21 3.12 -1.65
C TYR A 41 -2.62 4.45 -1.03
N GLY A 42 -1.71 5.03 -0.27
CA GLY A 42 -1.91 6.31 0.40
C GLY A 42 -1.00 6.45 1.63
N LYS A 43 -0.87 7.69 2.10
CA LYS A 43 -0.04 8.06 3.25
C LYS A 43 -0.42 7.29 4.51
N GLY A 44 0.55 7.01 5.38
CA GLY A 44 0.31 6.47 6.71
C GLY A 44 -0.68 7.32 7.51
N GLY A 45 -1.70 6.69 8.11
CA GLY A 45 -2.72 7.40 8.91
C GLY A 45 -3.76 8.20 8.12
N ILE A 46 -3.77 8.13 6.79
CA ILE A 46 -4.78 8.81 5.96
C ILE A 46 -6.18 8.19 6.09
N GLY A 47 -6.25 6.92 6.53
CA GLY A 47 -7.51 6.16 6.67
C GLY A 47 -7.78 5.16 5.54
N LYS A 48 -6.74 4.59 4.93
CA LYS A 48 -6.86 3.48 3.96
C LYS A 48 -7.67 2.32 4.54
N SER A 49 -7.23 1.79 5.68
CA SER A 49 -7.87 0.65 6.34
C SER A 49 -9.31 0.94 6.75
N PHE A 50 -9.60 2.18 7.15
CA PHE A 50 -10.98 2.63 7.40
C PHE A 50 -11.82 2.57 6.12
N THR A 51 -11.31 3.13 5.02
CA THR A 51 -11.98 3.11 3.72
C THR A 51 -12.23 1.68 3.25
N LEU A 52 -11.20 0.81 3.35
CA LEU A 52 -11.23 -0.57 2.90
C LEU A 52 -12.15 -1.47 3.71
N ALA A 53 -12.14 -1.36 5.03
CA ALA A 53 -13.02 -2.16 5.89
C ALA A 53 -14.50 -1.83 5.65
N ASN A 54 -14.83 -0.56 5.43
CA ASN A 54 -16.20 -0.14 5.12
C ASN A 54 -16.60 -0.47 3.68
N LEU A 55 -15.70 -0.27 2.71
CA LEU A 55 -15.91 -0.64 1.31
C LEU A 55 -16.14 -2.15 1.15
N SER A 56 -15.27 -2.96 1.75
CA SER A 56 -15.40 -4.42 1.69
C SER A 56 -16.68 -4.91 2.35
N HIS A 57 -17.08 -4.31 3.48
CA HIS A 57 -18.33 -4.65 4.14
C HIS A 57 -19.55 -4.32 3.27
N MET A 58 -19.59 -3.10 2.70
CA MET A 58 -20.66 -2.70 1.79
C MET A 58 -20.74 -3.62 0.56
N MET A 59 -19.62 -3.91 -0.09
CA MET A 59 -19.57 -4.85 -1.21
C MET A 59 -20.09 -6.24 -0.80
N ALA A 60 -19.79 -6.71 0.41
CA ALA A 60 -20.32 -7.97 0.94
C ALA A 60 -21.83 -7.92 1.21
N GLU A 61 -22.37 -6.81 1.73
CA GLU A 61 -23.82 -6.60 1.86
C GLU A 61 -24.52 -6.59 0.49
N GLN A 62 -23.85 -6.07 -0.55
CA GLN A 62 -24.29 -6.14 -1.96
C GLN A 62 -24.12 -7.53 -2.60
N GLY A 63 -23.75 -8.55 -1.82
CA GLY A 63 -23.66 -9.94 -2.24
C GLY A 63 -22.37 -10.31 -2.98
N LYS A 64 -21.34 -9.45 -2.94
CA LYS A 64 -20.02 -9.75 -3.52
C LYS A 64 -19.17 -10.58 -2.57
N ARG A 65 -18.40 -11.51 -3.12
CA ARG A 65 -17.35 -12.22 -2.40
C ARG A 65 -16.10 -11.36 -2.38
N VAL A 66 -15.75 -10.83 -1.22
CA VAL A 66 -14.61 -9.90 -1.06
C VAL A 66 -13.56 -10.48 -0.13
N LEU A 67 -12.30 -10.41 -0.56
CA LEU A 67 -11.12 -10.67 0.25
C LEU A 67 -10.37 -9.35 0.51
N LEU A 68 -10.15 -9.01 1.77
CA LEU A 68 -9.32 -7.89 2.19
C LEU A 68 -7.99 -8.40 2.72
N ILE A 69 -6.87 -7.99 2.13
CA ILE A 69 -5.53 -8.36 2.59
C ILE A 69 -4.80 -7.11 3.04
N GLY A 70 -4.37 -7.08 4.31
CA GLY A 70 -3.46 -6.06 4.80
C GLY A 70 -2.03 -6.34 4.33
N CYS A 71 -1.44 -5.41 3.57
CA CYS A 71 -0.07 -5.48 3.05
C CYS A 71 0.81 -4.36 3.62
N ASP A 72 0.50 -3.91 4.83
CA ASP A 72 1.28 -2.96 5.62
C ASP A 72 1.98 -3.72 6.76
N PRO A 73 3.31 -3.56 6.98
CA PRO A 73 4.01 -4.16 8.12
C PRO A 73 3.36 -3.86 9.48
N LYS A 74 2.60 -2.76 9.59
CA LYS A 74 1.82 -2.40 10.78
C LYS A 74 0.74 -3.42 11.14
N SER A 75 0.25 -4.21 10.17
CA SER A 75 -0.64 -5.37 10.37
C SER A 75 -1.95 -5.08 11.11
N ASP A 76 -2.55 -3.91 10.94
CA ASP A 76 -3.81 -3.51 11.60
C ASP A 76 -4.97 -3.21 10.64
N THR A 77 -4.81 -3.49 9.35
CA THR A 77 -5.81 -3.23 8.30
C THR A 77 -7.18 -3.84 8.65
N THR A 78 -7.14 -5.11 9.04
CA THR A 78 -8.30 -5.95 9.34
C THR A 78 -8.83 -5.73 10.76
N SER A 79 -8.10 -5.02 11.63
CA SER A 79 -8.51 -4.81 13.01
C SER A 79 -9.84 -4.05 13.10
N LEU A 80 -10.10 -3.11 12.20
CA LEU A 80 -11.40 -2.44 12.12
C LEU A 80 -12.52 -3.42 11.77
N LEU A 81 -12.28 -4.28 10.77
CA LEU A 81 -13.22 -5.32 10.39
C LEU A 81 -13.52 -6.28 11.54
N PHE A 82 -12.57 -6.56 12.46
CA PHE A 82 -12.75 -7.48 13.59
C PHE A 82 -12.92 -6.82 14.96
N GLY A 83 -13.27 -5.54 15.02
CA GLY A 83 -13.65 -4.89 16.28
C GLY A 83 -12.46 -4.72 17.23
N GLY A 84 -11.30 -4.39 16.68
CA GLY A 84 -10.04 -4.19 17.41
C GLY A 84 -9.22 -5.45 17.63
N LYS A 85 -9.65 -6.61 17.12
CA LYS A 85 -8.87 -7.85 17.20
C LYS A 85 -7.88 -7.93 16.04
N ALA A 86 -6.61 -8.18 16.37
CA ALA A 86 -5.58 -8.47 15.39
C ALA A 86 -5.75 -9.89 14.81
N CYS A 87 -5.73 -10.00 13.49
CA CYS A 87 -5.63 -11.29 12.82
C CYS A 87 -4.19 -11.83 12.92
N PRO A 88 -4.00 -13.13 13.18
CA PRO A 88 -2.72 -13.80 12.96
C PRO A 88 -2.18 -13.50 11.57
N THR A 89 -0.92 -13.07 11.48
CA THR A 89 -0.31 -12.73 10.18
C THR A 89 0.17 -13.97 9.46
N ILE A 90 0.20 -13.93 8.13
CA ILE A 90 0.64 -15.06 7.29
C ILE A 90 2.10 -15.41 7.58
N ILE A 91 2.98 -14.40 7.61
CA ILE A 91 4.43 -14.60 7.80
C ILE A 91 4.72 -15.20 9.18
N GLU A 92 4.14 -14.66 10.26
CA GLU A 92 4.38 -15.17 11.61
C GLU A 92 3.78 -16.56 11.79
N THR A 93 2.55 -16.79 11.30
CA THR A 93 1.86 -18.08 11.41
C THR A 93 2.61 -19.16 10.62
N SER A 94 3.03 -18.86 9.40
CA SER A 94 3.84 -19.76 8.56
C SER A 94 5.16 -20.13 9.25
N THR A 95 5.85 -19.13 9.83
CA THR A 95 7.10 -19.34 10.56
C THR A 95 6.89 -20.26 11.77
N ALA A 96 5.85 -20.01 12.57
CA ALA A 96 5.53 -20.82 13.74
C ALA A 96 5.16 -22.27 13.36
N LYS A 97 4.35 -22.45 12.32
CA LYS A 97 3.94 -23.78 11.81
C LYS A 97 5.12 -24.56 11.27
N LYS A 98 5.98 -23.93 10.46
CA LYS A 98 7.20 -24.54 9.93
C LYS A 98 8.14 -25.01 11.05
N LEU A 99 8.29 -24.22 12.12
CA LEU A 99 9.07 -24.60 13.31
C LEU A 99 8.45 -25.78 14.08
N ALA A 100 7.14 -25.93 14.04
CA ALA A 100 6.42 -27.07 14.63
C ALA A 100 6.40 -28.32 13.72
N GLY A 101 6.94 -28.23 12.49
CA GLY A 101 6.85 -29.31 11.50
C GLY A 101 5.45 -29.47 10.89
N GLU A 102 4.63 -28.44 10.94
CA GLU A 102 3.27 -28.39 10.38
C GLU A 102 3.22 -27.50 9.13
N GLU A 103 2.28 -27.78 8.23
CA GLU A 103 1.94 -26.88 7.12
C GLU A 103 0.87 -25.87 7.54
N VAL A 104 1.00 -24.63 7.05
CA VAL A 104 -0.01 -23.59 7.24
C VAL A 104 -1.26 -23.89 6.42
N LYS A 105 -2.44 -23.71 7.02
CA LYS A 105 -3.73 -23.89 6.35
C LYS A 105 -4.46 -22.55 6.24
N ILE A 106 -5.41 -22.44 5.31
CA ILE A 106 -6.25 -21.24 5.13
C ILE A 106 -6.91 -20.79 6.43
N GLY A 107 -7.43 -21.73 7.24
CA GLY A 107 -8.09 -21.41 8.50
C GLY A 107 -7.17 -20.87 9.60
N ASP A 108 -5.85 -20.97 9.43
CA ASP A 108 -4.89 -20.40 10.38
C ASP A 108 -4.67 -18.89 10.13
N VAL A 109 -4.95 -18.40 8.91
CA VAL A 109 -4.58 -17.04 8.46
C VAL A 109 -5.73 -16.24 7.84
N CYS A 110 -6.84 -16.89 7.47
CA CYS A 110 -8.03 -16.26 6.91
C CYS A 110 -9.20 -16.28 7.88
N PHE A 111 -9.75 -15.11 8.16
CA PHE A 111 -10.89 -14.94 9.05
C PHE A 111 -12.03 -14.23 8.32
N LYS A 112 -13.25 -14.34 8.84
CA LYS A 112 -14.43 -13.73 8.21
C LYS A 112 -15.34 -13.02 9.21
N ARG A 113 -15.87 -11.86 8.81
CA ARG A 113 -16.90 -11.11 9.56
C ARG A 113 -17.77 -10.34 8.57
N GLY A 114 -19.09 -10.41 8.76
CA GLY A 114 -20.04 -9.65 7.95
C GLY A 114 -19.92 -9.90 6.45
N GLY A 115 -19.67 -11.15 6.05
CA GLY A 115 -19.51 -11.56 4.64
C GLY A 115 -18.12 -11.28 4.03
N VAL A 116 -17.27 -10.50 4.69
CA VAL A 116 -15.90 -10.20 4.23
C VAL A 116 -14.93 -11.26 4.72
N PHE A 117 -14.05 -11.70 3.84
CA PHE A 117 -12.89 -12.54 4.15
C PHE A 117 -11.67 -11.64 4.31
N ALA A 118 -10.82 -11.94 5.28
CA ALA A 118 -9.71 -11.06 5.61
C ALA A 118 -8.47 -11.81 6.07
N MET A 119 -7.31 -11.29 5.66
CA MET A 119 -5.98 -11.80 5.98
C MET A 119 -5.05 -10.62 6.28
N GLU A 120 -4.02 -10.85 7.08
CA GLU A 120 -2.91 -9.91 7.27
C GLU A 120 -1.65 -10.60 6.79
N LEU A 121 -0.92 -9.96 5.87
CA LEU A 121 0.32 -10.53 5.36
C LEU A 121 1.39 -10.60 6.45
N GLY A 122 1.46 -9.55 7.26
CA GLY A 122 2.50 -9.35 8.26
C GLY A 122 3.73 -8.66 7.69
N GLY A 123 4.71 -8.45 8.55
CA GLY A 123 5.98 -7.87 8.20
C GLY A 123 7.11 -8.44 9.07
N PRO A 124 8.37 -8.04 8.81
CA PRO A 124 9.46 -8.42 9.68
C PRO A 124 9.31 -7.76 11.07
N GLU A 125 9.98 -8.33 12.08
CA GLU A 125 10.00 -7.76 13.43
C GLU A 125 10.45 -6.29 13.41
N VAL A 126 9.87 -5.45 14.29
CA VAL A 126 10.22 -4.03 14.39
C VAL A 126 11.73 -3.85 14.59
N GLY A 127 12.36 -3.05 13.73
CA GLY A 127 13.79 -2.80 13.75
C GLY A 127 14.65 -3.89 13.09
N ARG A 128 14.03 -4.89 12.44
CA ARG A 128 14.72 -5.95 11.70
C ARG A 128 14.11 -6.16 10.31
N GLY A 129 14.89 -6.77 9.42
CA GLY A 129 14.45 -7.14 8.08
C GLY A 129 14.16 -5.96 7.16
N CYS A 130 13.49 -6.26 6.05
CA CYS A 130 13.05 -5.27 5.05
C CYS A 130 11.58 -5.50 4.76
N GLY A 131 10.75 -4.46 4.97
CA GLY A 131 9.30 -4.55 4.74
C GLY A 131 8.97 -5.06 3.34
N GLY A 132 9.66 -4.53 2.31
CA GLY A 132 9.45 -4.97 0.93
C GLY A 132 9.76 -6.45 0.68
N ARG A 133 10.81 -7.01 1.30
CA ARG A 133 11.08 -8.45 1.21
C ARG A 133 10.04 -9.29 1.95
N GLY A 134 9.55 -8.77 3.09
CA GLY A 134 8.42 -9.37 3.80
C GLY A 134 7.18 -9.45 2.92
N ILE A 135 6.87 -8.39 2.17
CA ILE A 135 5.75 -8.39 1.23
C ILE A 135 5.90 -9.49 0.17
N ILE A 136 7.03 -9.53 -0.52
CA ILE A 136 7.30 -10.55 -1.55
C ILE A 136 7.14 -11.96 -0.97
N HIS A 137 7.78 -12.23 0.17
CA HIS A 137 7.69 -13.53 0.83
C HIS A 137 6.25 -13.90 1.24
N GLY A 138 5.49 -12.94 1.77
CA GLY A 138 4.10 -13.21 2.14
C GLY A 138 3.21 -13.51 0.94
N PHE A 139 3.44 -12.89 -0.21
CA PHE A 139 2.73 -13.22 -1.46
C PHE A 139 3.11 -14.61 -1.98
N GLU A 140 4.38 -15.02 -1.92
CA GLU A 140 4.78 -16.38 -2.24
C GLU A 140 4.10 -17.43 -1.34
N LEU A 141 3.89 -17.11 -0.06
CA LEU A 141 3.13 -17.97 0.86
C LEU A 141 1.64 -18.01 0.50
N LEU A 142 1.05 -16.88 0.09
CA LEU A 142 -0.32 -16.82 -0.41
C LEU A 142 -0.51 -17.63 -1.68
N GLU A 143 0.41 -17.54 -2.63
CA GLU A 143 0.40 -18.34 -3.86
C GLU A 143 0.43 -19.83 -3.56
N LYS A 144 1.28 -20.27 -2.62
CA LYS A 144 1.31 -21.68 -2.15
C LYS A 144 0.01 -22.14 -1.49
N LEU A 145 -0.76 -21.21 -0.93
CA LEU A 145 -2.08 -21.47 -0.37
C LEU A 145 -3.21 -21.50 -1.44
N GLY A 146 -2.88 -21.26 -2.71
CA GLY A 146 -3.81 -21.30 -3.84
C GLY A 146 -4.47 -19.95 -4.13
N PHE A 147 -3.79 -18.81 -3.87
CA PHE A 147 -4.34 -17.46 -4.08
C PHE A 147 -5.05 -17.27 -5.43
N HIS A 148 -4.50 -17.83 -6.51
CA HIS A 148 -5.05 -17.72 -7.86
C HIS A 148 -6.28 -18.62 -8.12
N ASP A 149 -6.53 -19.63 -7.28
CA ASP A 149 -7.64 -20.57 -7.41
C ASP A 149 -8.90 -20.11 -6.65
N TRP A 150 -8.82 -19.01 -5.90
CA TRP A 150 -9.91 -18.55 -5.05
C TRP A 150 -10.97 -17.79 -5.83
N ASP A 151 -12.23 -18.22 -5.69
CA ASP A 151 -13.42 -17.59 -6.28
C ASP A 151 -13.87 -16.36 -5.47
N PHE A 152 -13.21 -15.23 -5.69
CA PHE A 152 -13.61 -13.92 -5.19
C PHE A 152 -14.05 -13.00 -6.32
N ASP A 153 -15.02 -12.13 -6.07
CA ASP A 153 -15.36 -11.06 -7.03
C ASP A 153 -14.32 -9.94 -6.94
N TYR A 154 -13.86 -9.63 -5.72
CA TYR A 154 -12.87 -8.59 -5.43
C TYR A 154 -11.82 -9.05 -4.42
N VAL A 155 -10.56 -8.72 -4.69
CA VAL A 155 -9.46 -8.78 -3.73
C VAL A 155 -8.93 -7.36 -3.53
N LEU A 156 -9.04 -6.83 -2.32
CA LEU A 156 -8.57 -5.50 -1.96
C LEU A 156 -7.27 -5.62 -1.17
N LEU A 157 -6.20 -4.99 -1.66
CA LEU A 157 -4.88 -5.04 -1.03
C LEU A 157 -4.54 -3.68 -0.40
N ASP A 158 -4.41 -3.60 0.92
CA ASP A 158 -4.01 -2.36 1.64
C ASP A 158 -2.48 -2.22 1.65
N PHE A 159 -1.93 -1.42 0.73
CA PHE A 159 -0.50 -1.19 0.63
C PHE A 159 -0.06 0.13 1.26
N LEU A 160 1.13 0.12 1.87
CA LEU A 160 1.80 1.33 2.33
C LEU A 160 2.18 2.22 1.13
N GLY A 161 1.70 3.46 1.11
CA GLY A 161 1.96 4.42 0.03
C GLY A 161 3.21 5.28 0.22
N ASP A 162 3.67 5.47 1.46
CA ASP A 162 4.79 6.38 1.77
C ASP A 162 6.10 5.97 1.07
N VAL A 163 6.27 4.67 0.82
CA VAL A 163 7.43 4.10 0.14
C VAL A 163 6.95 3.09 -0.90
N VAL A 164 7.11 3.41 -2.18
CA VAL A 164 6.80 2.50 -3.29
C VAL A 164 8.10 1.86 -3.81
N CYS A 165 8.85 1.22 -2.91
CA CYS A 165 10.08 0.49 -3.27
C CYS A 165 9.73 -0.88 -3.87
N GLY A 166 10.73 -1.64 -4.36
CA GLY A 166 10.51 -2.88 -5.13
C GLY A 166 9.44 -3.83 -4.56
N GLY A 167 9.44 -4.08 -3.25
CA GLY A 167 8.42 -4.95 -2.62
C GLY A 167 7.04 -4.30 -2.45
N PHE A 168 6.97 -3.01 -2.09
CA PHE A 168 5.68 -2.31 -1.99
C PHE A 168 5.10 -1.93 -3.36
N GLY A 169 5.92 -1.92 -4.41
CA GLY A 169 5.52 -1.78 -5.80
C GLY A 169 5.11 -3.11 -6.46
N LEU A 170 5.21 -4.24 -5.76
CA LEU A 170 4.93 -5.58 -6.30
C LEU A 170 3.59 -5.69 -7.06
N PRO A 171 2.45 -5.16 -6.55
CA PRO A 171 1.18 -5.24 -7.26
C PRO A 171 1.18 -4.57 -8.63
N ILE A 172 1.98 -3.51 -8.78
CA ILE A 172 2.12 -2.74 -10.00
C ILE A 172 3.17 -3.39 -10.91
N ALA A 173 4.30 -3.79 -10.32
CA ALA A 173 5.46 -4.31 -11.03
C ALA A 173 5.24 -5.68 -11.68
N ARG A 174 4.37 -6.53 -11.08
CA ARG A 174 4.08 -7.88 -11.57
C ARG A 174 2.69 -8.03 -12.21
N ASP A 175 2.02 -6.92 -12.52
CA ASP A 175 0.63 -6.92 -13.04
C ASP A 175 -0.35 -7.78 -12.19
N MET A 176 -0.06 -7.90 -10.88
CA MET A 176 -0.89 -8.69 -9.96
C MET A 176 -2.22 -7.99 -9.69
N ALA A 177 -2.20 -6.66 -9.56
CA ALA A 177 -3.42 -5.85 -9.48
C ALA A 177 -3.81 -5.36 -10.87
N GLN A 178 -5.11 -5.38 -11.21
CA GLN A 178 -5.56 -4.81 -12.48
C GLN A 178 -5.60 -3.29 -12.43
N LYS A 179 -5.80 -2.71 -11.24
CA LYS A 179 -5.85 -1.28 -11.03
C LYS A 179 -5.47 -0.86 -9.62
N VAL A 180 -5.03 0.39 -9.50
CA VAL A 180 -4.65 1.03 -8.24
C VAL A 180 -5.67 2.08 -7.87
N ILE A 181 -6.00 2.19 -6.58
CA ILE A 181 -6.74 3.31 -6.02
C ILE A 181 -5.84 4.04 -5.03
N VAL A 182 -5.91 5.37 -5.06
CA VAL A 182 -5.17 6.20 -4.13
C VAL A 182 -6.12 6.81 -3.11
N VAL A 183 -5.81 6.68 -1.83
CA VAL A 183 -6.51 7.39 -0.75
C VAL A 183 -5.67 8.58 -0.35
N GLY A 184 -6.25 9.77 -0.41
CA GLY A 184 -5.58 11.00 0.04
C GLY A 184 -6.53 12.01 0.67
N SER A 185 -5.98 13.08 1.21
CA SER A 185 -6.69 14.25 1.77
C SER A 185 -6.22 15.50 1.06
N ASN A 186 -6.73 16.66 1.47
CA ASN A 186 -6.30 17.96 0.97
C ASN A 186 -4.90 18.41 1.50
N ASP A 187 -4.18 17.60 2.29
CA ASP A 187 -2.84 17.97 2.77
C ASP A 187 -1.72 17.64 1.77
N LEU A 188 -0.73 18.53 1.66
CA LEU A 188 0.38 18.43 0.71
C LEU A 188 1.14 17.09 0.80
N GLN A 189 1.37 16.58 2.01
CA GLN A 189 2.09 15.32 2.19
C GLN A 189 1.26 14.13 1.69
N SER A 190 -0.06 14.18 1.83
CA SER A 190 -0.95 13.18 1.25
C SER A 190 -0.92 13.21 -0.28
N LEU A 191 -0.94 14.39 -0.89
CA LEU A 191 -0.89 14.53 -2.34
C LEU A 191 0.49 14.19 -2.92
N TYR A 192 1.56 14.43 -2.16
CA TYR A 192 2.91 13.97 -2.51
C TYR A 192 2.97 12.45 -2.61
N VAL A 193 2.43 11.74 -1.63
CA VAL A 193 2.33 10.28 -1.66
C VAL A 193 1.46 9.81 -2.83
N ALA A 194 0.32 10.46 -3.07
CA ALA A 194 -0.54 10.16 -4.22
C ALA A 194 0.20 10.30 -5.56
N ASN A 195 0.98 11.37 -5.70
CA ASN A 195 1.78 11.64 -6.89
C ASN A 195 2.92 10.63 -7.08
N ASN A 196 3.53 10.15 -5.99
CA ASN A 196 4.54 9.08 -6.06
C ASN A 196 3.94 7.76 -6.55
N VAL A 197 2.72 7.42 -6.14
CA VAL A 197 2.01 6.24 -6.66
C VAL A 197 1.72 6.40 -8.16
N CYS A 198 1.26 7.57 -8.60
CA CYS A 198 1.09 7.86 -10.03
C CYS A 198 2.41 7.73 -10.79
N SER A 199 3.51 8.19 -10.19
CA SER A 199 4.87 8.09 -10.75
C SER A 199 5.33 6.64 -10.88
N ALA A 200 5.05 5.79 -9.88
CA ALA A 200 5.34 4.37 -9.93
C ALA A 200 4.55 3.67 -11.05
N VAL A 201 3.26 3.94 -11.18
CA VAL A 201 2.42 3.42 -12.27
C VAL A 201 2.97 3.86 -13.63
N GLN A 202 3.32 5.14 -13.80
CA GLN A 202 3.91 5.64 -15.04
C GLN A 202 5.25 4.97 -15.34
N TYR A 203 6.09 4.75 -14.34
CA TYR A 203 7.38 4.08 -14.47
C TYR A 203 7.22 2.63 -14.96
N PHE A 204 6.40 1.81 -14.30
CA PHE A 204 6.22 0.42 -14.69
C PHE A 204 5.50 0.27 -16.03
N ARG A 205 4.62 1.21 -16.39
CA ARG A 205 4.04 1.27 -17.74
C ARG A 205 5.11 1.42 -18.82
N LYS A 206 6.13 2.27 -18.60
CA LYS A 206 7.27 2.41 -19.55
C LYS A 206 8.07 1.12 -19.70
N LEU A 207 7.99 0.22 -18.72
CA LEU A 207 8.60 -1.11 -18.74
C LEU A 207 7.66 -2.20 -19.31
N GLY A 208 6.45 -1.85 -19.76
CA GLY A 208 5.49 -2.76 -20.38
C GLY A 208 4.37 -3.27 -19.47
N GLY A 209 4.26 -2.79 -18.23
CA GLY A 209 3.16 -3.13 -17.32
C GLY A 209 1.82 -2.52 -17.75
N ASN A 210 0.73 -3.15 -17.34
CA ASN A 210 -0.65 -2.81 -17.73
C ASN A 210 -1.44 -2.10 -16.63
N VAL A 211 -0.97 -2.15 -15.39
CA VAL A 211 -1.63 -1.50 -14.25
C VAL A 211 -1.82 0.00 -14.49
N GLY A 212 -2.99 0.51 -14.14
CA GLY A 212 -3.31 1.94 -14.14
C GLY A 212 -3.94 2.39 -12.82
N VAL A 213 -4.08 3.70 -12.65
CA VAL A 213 -4.79 4.29 -11.50
C VAL A 213 -6.28 4.40 -11.84
N ALA A 214 -7.14 3.74 -11.07
CA ALA A 214 -8.58 3.78 -11.27
C ALA A 214 -9.20 5.10 -10.80
N GLY A 215 -8.62 5.71 -9.76
CA GLY A 215 -9.10 6.96 -9.20
C GLY A 215 -8.59 7.23 -7.80
N MET A 216 -9.09 8.31 -7.22
CA MET A 216 -8.76 8.77 -5.88
C MET A 216 -9.99 8.70 -4.96
N VAL A 217 -9.81 8.21 -3.74
CA VAL A 217 -10.76 8.44 -2.64
C VAL A 217 -10.21 9.59 -1.81
N ILE A 218 -10.97 10.68 -1.73
CA ILE A 218 -10.64 11.79 -0.84
C ILE A 218 -11.19 11.42 0.53
N ASN A 219 -10.31 11.30 1.53
CA ASN A 219 -10.68 11.01 2.90
C ASN A 219 -10.34 12.18 3.81
N LYS A 220 -11.14 12.36 4.86
CA LYS A 220 -11.08 13.53 5.73
C LYS A 220 -11.18 14.82 4.91
N ASP A 221 -12.11 14.85 3.96
CA ASP A 221 -12.32 16.01 3.11
C ASP A 221 -12.86 17.18 3.94
N ASP A 222 -12.04 18.22 4.07
CA ASP A 222 -12.35 19.48 4.76
C ASP A 222 -12.90 20.55 3.79
N GLY A 223 -13.07 20.20 2.51
CA GLY A 223 -13.69 21.05 1.50
C GLY A 223 -12.78 22.13 0.92
N THR A 224 -11.47 22.10 1.21
CA THR A 224 -10.50 23.06 0.65
C THR A 224 -10.14 22.78 -0.81
N GLY A 225 -10.39 21.56 -1.30
CA GLY A 225 -10.41 21.23 -2.73
C GLY A 225 -9.06 20.87 -3.38
N GLN A 226 -7.95 20.82 -2.64
CA GLN A 226 -6.63 20.51 -3.20
C GLN A 226 -6.56 19.08 -3.76
N ALA A 227 -7.21 18.11 -3.12
CA ALA A 227 -7.26 16.73 -3.60
C ALA A 227 -8.06 16.59 -4.90
N GLN A 228 -9.16 17.34 -5.03
CA GLN A 228 -9.93 17.43 -6.27
C GLN A 228 -9.09 18.05 -7.40
N ALA A 229 -8.43 19.18 -7.12
CA ALA A 229 -7.54 19.84 -8.07
C ALA A 229 -6.37 18.93 -8.48
N PHE A 230 -5.80 18.16 -7.55
CA PHE A 230 -4.79 17.15 -7.85
C PHE A 230 -5.32 16.09 -8.81
N ALA A 231 -6.48 15.49 -8.51
CA ALA A 231 -7.10 14.44 -9.32
C ALA A 231 -7.34 14.92 -10.76
N GLU A 232 -7.85 16.14 -10.93
CA GLU A 232 -8.03 16.78 -12.24
C GLU A 232 -6.71 17.01 -12.98
N ARG A 233 -5.66 17.44 -12.28
CA ARG A 233 -4.36 17.75 -12.88
C ARG A 233 -3.59 16.50 -13.32
N VAL A 234 -3.76 15.38 -12.62
CA VAL A 234 -3.14 14.09 -12.99
C VAL A 234 -4.04 13.21 -13.86
N ASP A 235 -5.25 13.67 -14.19
CA ASP A 235 -6.24 13.00 -15.04
C ASP A 235 -6.75 11.66 -14.46
N ILE A 236 -7.20 11.68 -13.20
CA ILE A 236 -7.86 10.54 -12.55
C ILE A 236 -9.20 10.97 -11.94
N PRO A 237 -10.23 10.11 -11.93
CA PRO A 237 -11.50 10.45 -11.32
C PRO A 237 -11.42 10.41 -9.79
N VAL A 238 -12.25 11.21 -9.13
CA VAL A 238 -12.54 11.04 -7.70
C VAL A 238 -13.67 10.03 -7.55
N LEU A 239 -13.38 8.94 -6.83
CA LEU A 239 -14.30 7.81 -6.63
C LEU A 239 -15.28 8.06 -5.48
N ALA A 240 -14.86 8.82 -4.47
CA ALA A 240 -15.71 9.32 -3.39
C ALA A 240 -14.96 10.39 -2.59
N SER A 241 -15.73 11.24 -1.92
CA SER A 241 -15.24 12.15 -0.86
C SER A 241 -15.86 11.76 0.48
N ILE A 242 -15.04 11.23 1.39
CA ILE A 242 -15.40 10.94 2.78
C ILE A 242 -15.13 12.21 3.60
N PRO A 243 -16.14 12.82 4.22
CA PRO A 243 -15.99 14.10 4.90
C PRO A 243 -15.12 14.00 6.15
N ALA A 244 -14.45 15.11 6.49
CA ALA A 244 -13.85 15.31 7.80
C ALA A 244 -14.96 15.45 8.86
N ASP A 245 -15.39 14.32 9.41
CA ASP A 245 -16.53 14.24 10.34
C ASP A 245 -16.13 13.60 11.69
N ASP A 246 -16.59 14.21 12.78
CA ASP A 246 -16.27 13.80 14.15
C ASP A 246 -16.94 12.46 14.54
N ASP A 247 -18.14 12.17 14.03
CA ASP A 247 -18.81 10.88 14.23
C ASP A 247 -18.05 9.77 13.51
N LEU A 248 -17.66 9.98 12.24
CA LEU A 248 -16.80 9.05 11.49
C LEU A 248 -15.49 8.78 12.21
N ARG A 249 -14.80 9.84 12.69
CA ARG A 249 -13.55 9.71 13.44
C ARG A 249 -13.74 8.86 14.70
N ARG A 250 -14.80 9.12 15.48
CA ARG A 250 -15.10 8.40 16.72
C ARG A 250 -15.44 6.93 16.47
N LYS A 251 -16.26 6.65 15.45
CA LYS A 251 -16.64 5.29 15.05
C LYS A 251 -15.44 4.50 14.54
N SER A 252 -14.59 5.13 13.73
CA SER A 252 -13.32 4.54 13.30
C SER A 252 -12.44 4.18 14.50
N ALA A 253 -12.31 5.07 15.49
CA ALA A 253 -11.52 4.82 16.70
C ALA A 253 -12.10 3.71 17.60
N SER A 254 -13.40 3.44 17.48
CA SER A 254 -14.12 2.40 18.21
C SER A 254 -14.25 1.09 17.42
N TYR A 255 -13.57 0.98 16.26
CA TYR A 255 -13.63 -0.16 15.35
C TYR A 255 -15.05 -0.52 14.89
N GLU A 256 -15.88 0.51 14.70
CA GLU A 256 -17.24 0.37 14.18
C GLU A 256 -17.26 0.43 12.66
N ILE A 257 -18.05 -0.47 12.06
CA ILE A 257 -18.33 -0.47 10.63
C ILE A 257 -19.48 0.51 10.36
N VAL A 258 -19.25 1.44 9.45
CA VAL A 258 -20.21 2.46 9.01
C VAL A 258 -20.67 2.27 7.57
N GLY A 259 -19.90 1.55 6.74
CA GLY A 259 -20.25 1.21 5.36
C GLY A 259 -21.29 0.11 5.29
N THR A 260 -22.48 0.36 5.83
CA THR A 260 -23.65 -0.53 5.82
C THR A 260 -24.91 0.30 5.62
N ASP A 261 -25.92 -0.28 4.97
CA ASP A 261 -27.24 0.33 4.77
C ASP A 261 -27.94 0.72 6.08
N ALA A 262 -27.51 0.14 7.20
CA ALA A 262 -28.01 0.47 8.53
C ALA A 262 -27.53 1.82 9.08
N THR A 263 -26.52 2.46 8.46
CA THR A 263 -26.01 3.76 8.92
C THR A 263 -26.23 4.86 7.91
N GLN A 264 -26.16 6.12 8.37
CA GLN A 264 -26.24 7.30 7.51
C GLN A 264 -25.14 7.37 6.42
N TRP A 265 -24.06 6.59 6.59
CA TRP A 265 -22.92 6.56 5.67
C TRP A 265 -23.03 5.43 4.64
N GLY A 266 -24.06 4.57 4.73
CA GLY A 266 -24.24 3.43 3.82
C GLY A 266 -24.27 3.85 2.36
N ALA A 267 -25.06 4.87 2.01
CA ALA A 267 -25.17 5.38 0.64
C ALA A 267 -23.81 5.83 0.07
N LEU A 268 -22.97 6.49 0.88
CA LEU A 268 -21.63 6.92 0.46
C LEU A 268 -20.75 5.71 0.09
N PHE A 269 -20.74 4.67 0.92
CA PHE A 269 -19.94 3.48 0.66
C PHE A 269 -20.54 2.61 -0.46
N ALA A 270 -21.86 2.66 -0.67
CA ALA A 270 -22.52 2.00 -1.79
C ALA A 270 -22.12 2.64 -3.13
N GLU A 271 -22.11 3.97 -3.19
CA GLU A 271 -21.62 4.73 -4.34
C GLU A 271 -20.12 4.48 -4.56
N LEU A 272 -19.30 4.49 -3.50
CA LEU A 272 -17.89 4.13 -3.61
C LEU A 272 -17.71 2.70 -4.17
N ALA A 273 -18.52 1.73 -3.74
CA ALA A 273 -18.45 0.37 -4.25
C ALA A 273 -18.78 0.28 -5.75
N GLU A 274 -19.79 1.02 -6.21
CA GLU A 274 -20.15 1.12 -7.63
C GLU A 274 -19.04 1.77 -8.45
N ASN A 275 -18.51 2.91 -7.98
CA ASN A 275 -17.43 3.63 -8.63
C ASN A 275 -16.15 2.79 -8.70
N VAL A 276 -15.79 2.09 -7.61
CA VAL A 276 -14.64 1.17 -7.59
C VAL A 276 -14.83 0.02 -8.56
N ALA A 277 -16.03 -0.55 -8.66
CA ALA A 277 -16.32 -1.65 -9.58
C ALA A 277 -16.21 -1.21 -11.04
N GLY A 278 -16.73 -0.03 -11.38
CA GLY A 278 -16.81 0.50 -12.75
C GLY A 278 -15.58 1.24 -13.26
N ALA A 279 -14.73 1.78 -12.36
CA ALA A 279 -13.60 2.60 -12.76
C ALA A 279 -12.53 1.79 -13.52
N PRO A 280 -12.19 2.17 -14.78
CA PRO A 280 -11.12 1.52 -15.52
C PRO A 280 -9.75 1.99 -15.03
N PRO A 281 -8.68 1.21 -15.23
CA PRO A 281 -7.32 1.68 -15.01
C PRO A 281 -6.98 2.82 -15.99
N THR A 282 -6.53 3.95 -15.47
CA THR A 282 -6.08 5.11 -16.26
C THR A 282 -4.58 5.33 -16.15
N HIS A 283 -4.06 6.03 -17.16
CA HIS A 283 -2.70 6.46 -17.41
C HIS A 283 -2.26 7.81 -16.83
N PRO A 284 -2.20 8.08 -15.51
CA PRO A 284 -2.01 9.45 -15.04
C PRO A 284 -0.67 10.05 -15.46
N THR A 285 -0.65 11.37 -15.59
CA THR A 285 0.58 12.16 -15.73
C THR A 285 0.92 12.75 -14.36
N PRO A 286 1.96 12.25 -13.66
CA PRO A 286 2.36 12.78 -12.38
C PRO A 286 2.82 14.23 -12.49
N LEU A 287 2.60 15.00 -11.44
CA LEU A 287 3.05 16.38 -11.33
C LEU A 287 4.53 16.46 -10.97
N SER A 288 5.18 17.53 -11.40
CA SER A 288 6.47 17.94 -10.84
C SER A 288 6.28 18.40 -9.38
N GLN A 289 7.39 18.52 -8.64
CA GLN A 289 7.35 19.06 -7.27
C GLN A 289 6.72 20.46 -7.24
N ASP A 290 7.10 21.32 -8.19
CA ASP A 290 6.62 22.70 -8.26
C ASP A 290 5.13 22.76 -8.66
N ASP A 291 4.70 21.92 -9.60
CA ASP A 291 3.29 21.82 -9.98
C ASP A 291 2.41 21.33 -8.82
N LEU A 292 2.92 20.41 -8.01
CA LEU A 292 2.22 19.90 -6.84
C LEU A 292 2.12 20.97 -5.73
N ILE A 293 3.21 21.69 -5.47
CA ILE A 293 3.21 22.84 -4.55
C ILE A 293 2.26 23.93 -5.05
N GLY A 294 2.20 24.16 -6.36
CA GLY A 294 1.31 25.13 -6.99
C GLY A 294 -0.19 24.83 -6.83
N LEU A 295 -0.58 23.68 -6.26
CA LEU A 295 -1.96 23.41 -5.84
C LEU A 295 -2.36 24.16 -4.55
N PHE A 296 -1.38 24.72 -3.83
CA PHE A 296 -1.54 25.39 -2.54
C PHE A 296 -1.22 26.90 -2.68
N ASP A 297 -1.68 27.72 -1.73
CA ASP A 297 -1.35 29.16 -1.73
C ASP A 297 0.17 29.33 -1.50
N GLY A 298 0.83 30.10 -2.38
CA GLY A 298 2.25 30.42 -2.28
C GLY A 298 2.65 31.17 -1.00
N LYS A 299 1.70 31.68 -0.22
CA LYS A 299 1.96 32.20 1.14
C LYS A 299 2.15 31.11 2.19
N ASP A 300 1.52 29.95 1.98
CA ASP A 300 1.56 28.81 2.90
C ASP A 300 2.69 27.84 2.51
N THR A 301 3.09 27.82 1.24
CA THR A 301 4.21 27.04 0.73
C THR A 301 5.40 27.96 0.46
N GLY A 302 6.60 27.62 0.94
CA GLY A 302 7.82 28.39 0.65
C GLY A 302 8.30 28.28 -0.80
N ALA A 303 7.41 28.47 -1.77
CA ALA A 303 7.63 28.26 -3.20
C ALA A 303 8.75 29.16 -3.77
N ASP A 304 8.98 30.32 -3.15
CA ASP A 304 10.05 31.25 -3.54
C ASP A 304 11.42 30.93 -2.88
N PHE A 305 11.51 29.86 -2.09
CA PHE A 305 12.75 29.50 -1.41
C PHE A 305 13.77 28.92 -2.39
N VAL A 306 14.89 29.61 -2.56
CA VAL A 306 16.00 29.17 -3.40
C VAL A 306 16.95 28.31 -2.56
N LEU A 307 17.19 27.07 -3.00
CA LEU A 307 18.17 26.19 -2.37
C LEU A 307 19.58 26.78 -2.51
N GLU A 308 20.22 27.05 -1.37
CA GLU A 308 21.64 27.39 -1.32
C GLU A 308 22.45 26.11 -1.14
N PRO A 309 23.28 25.71 -2.12
CA PRO A 309 24.08 24.49 -2.01
C PRO A 309 25.16 24.66 -0.93
N ALA A 310 25.17 23.76 0.06
CA ALA A 310 26.22 23.72 1.05
C ALA A 310 27.57 23.36 0.41
N THR A 311 28.63 24.04 0.83
CA THR A 311 30.01 23.73 0.44
C THR A 311 30.62 22.63 1.32
N ASP A 312 31.71 22.01 0.88
CA ASP A 312 32.48 21.07 1.74
C ASP A 312 32.96 21.75 3.03
N GLU A 313 33.20 23.06 2.97
CA GLU A 313 33.55 23.89 4.12
C GLU A 313 32.38 24.03 5.10
N ASP A 314 31.17 24.30 4.61
CA ASP A 314 29.96 24.37 5.45
C ASP A 314 29.71 23.05 6.19
N MET A 315 29.94 21.92 5.51
CA MET A 315 29.71 20.59 6.08
C MET A 315 30.80 20.16 7.06
N ARG A 316 32.04 20.63 6.90
CA ARG A 316 33.20 20.16 7.69
C ARG A 316 33.70 21.18 8.70
N GLY A 317 33.29 22.44 8.60
CA GLY A 317 33.72 23.55 9.44
C GLY A 317 35.23 23.57 9.65
N LYS A 318 35.69 23.57 10.91
CA LYS A 318 37.12 23.53 11.26
C LYS A 318 37.90 22.31 10.73
N ASN A 319 37.22 21.28 10.22
CA ASN A 319 37.82 20.08 9.64
C ASN A 319 37.87 20.11 8.10
N ALA A 320 37.54 21.24 7.47
CA ALA A 320 37.56 21.48 6.03
C ALA A 320 38.99 21.60 5.46
N LYS A 321 39.87 20.68 5.82
CA LYS A 321 41.16 20.55 5.11
C LYS A 321 40.89 19.98 3.71
N PRO A 322 41.45 20.59 2.65
CA PRO A 322 41.39 20.03 1.31
C PRO A 322 41.90 18.58 1.35
N LYS A 323 41.08 17.65 0.88
CA LYS A 323 41.53 16.28 0.59
C LYS A 323 41.74 16.22 -0.92
N GLU A 324 42.93 15.82 -1.36
CA GLU A 324 43.12 15.49 -2.77
C GLU A 324 42.15 14.36 -3.13
N SER A 325 41.42 14.54 -4.23
CA SER A 325 40.54 13.49 -4.75
C SER A 325 41.38 12.28 -5.10
N LEU A 326 40.94 11.10 -4.68
CA LEU A 326 41.52 9.82 -5.11
C LEU A 326 40.86 9.31 -6.40
N GLU A 327 39.91 10.07 -6.97
CA GLU A 327 39.33 9.73 -8.26
C GLU A 327 40.40 9.85 -9.35
N VAL A 328 40.71 8.69 -9.93
CA VAL A 328 41.45 8.63 -11.18
C VAL A 328 40.48 9.05 -12.28
N VAL A 329 40.58 10.31 -12.71
CA VAL A 329 39.91 10.76 -13.92
C VAL A 329 40.67 10.15 -15.09
N TYR A 330 40.05 9.19 -15.77
CA TYR A 330 40.56 8.69 -17.05
C TYR A 330 40.20 9.74 -18.11
N ASP A 331 41.16 10.59 -18.45
CA ASP A 331 41.11 11.40 -19.66
C ASP A 331 41.20 10.44 -20.85
N ASP A 332 40.06 9.92 -21.31
CA ASP A 332 39.72 9.52 -22.68
C ASP A 332 38.55 8.50 -22.68
N ALA A 333 37.33 9.02 -22.86
CA ALA A 333 36.14 8.28 -23.32
C ALA A 333 35.32 9.15 -24.26
#